data_AF-A0A6P0LLZ1-F1
#
_entry.id   AF-A0A6P0LLZ1-F1
#
_cell.length_a   1.000
_cell.length_b   1.000
_cell.length_c   1.000
_cell.angle_alpha   90.00
_cell.angle_beta   90.00
_cell.angle_gamma   90.00
#
_symmetry.space_group_name_H-M   'P 1'
#
loop_
_entity.id
_entity.type
_entity.pdbx_description
1 polymer ?
#
loop_
_entity_poly.entity_id
_entity_poly.type
_entity_poly.pdbx_seq_one_letter_code
_entity_poly.pdbx_strand_id
1 'polypeptide(L)'
;MPSNLGKFFKPTILQSKVVIIGVMVILLTWLTAAFALDHRSVFLPGTTSEGHVLFEVSCNSCHEGFKPVTNETCMRCHEAEMAADAHGTKKFRDPRWAELLTKIDVLTCTACHNEHVHMFGRGVHLKPDLCMACHEGIINGDLASHTGFTPDGCWTAGCHNFHDHRSISTGFLRQNIDQLPMLPEPVLLERTVTAELEEPPTPDLGEEFLGSES
;
A
#
# COMPACT_ATOMS: atom_id res chain seq x y z
N MET A 1 -37.84 55.70 20.08
CA MET A 1 -37.63 54.61 19.11
C MET A 1 -36.93 53.45 19.84
N PRO A 2 -37.64 52.41 20.30
CA PRO A 2 -36.96 51.26 20.90
C PRO A 2 -36.56 50.28 19.79
N SER A 3 -35.25 50.05 19.65
CA SER A 3 -34.70 49.01 18.78
C SER A 3 -34.98 47.64 19.40
N ASN A 4 -35.78 46.86 18.69
CA ASN A 4 -36.17 45.51 19.07
C ASN A 4 -35.10 44.53 18.55
N LEU A 5 -33.95 44.47 19.24
CA LEU A 5 -32.83 43.60 18.86
C LEU A 5 -32.51 42.67 20.02
N GLY A 6 -33.15 41.49 20.06
CA GLY A 6 -32.87 40.52 21.12
C GLY A 6 -33.86 39.38 21.27
N LYS A 7 -34.30 38.74 20.17
CA LYS A 7 -34.86 37.39 20.27
C LYS A 7 -33.76 36.38 19.95
N PHE A 8 -33.01 36.03 21.00
CA PHE A 8 -32.13 34.86 20.99
C PHE A 8 -32.99 33.61 20.75
N PHE A 9 -32.77 32.95 19.63
CA PHE A 9 -33.29 31.62 19.32
C PHE A 9 -32.77 30.63 20.38
N LYS A 10 -33.62 30.23 21.32
CA LYS A 10 -33.41 29.00 22.10
C LYS A 10 -34.16 27.88 21.37
N PRO A 11 -33.49 27.00 20.60
CA PRO A 11 -34.17 25.89 19.97
C PRO A 11 -34.77 25.01 21.07
N THR A 12 -36.07 24.74 20.95
CA THR A 12 -36.75 23.81 21.87
C THR A 12 -36.23 22.39 21.62
N ILE A 13 -36.17 21.56 22.67
CA ILE A 13 -35.69 20.16 22.56
C ILE A 13 -36.42 19.39 21.46
N LEU A 14 -37.70 19.70 21.22
CA LEU A 14 -38.49 19.11 20.15
C LEU A 14 -37.99 19.51 18.74
N GLN A 15 -37.62 20.78 18.55
CA GLN A 15 -37.01 21.26 17.30
C GLN A 15 -35.65 20.59 17.05
N SER A 16 -34.83 20.43 18.09
CA SER A 16 -33.55 19.72 17.97
C SER A 16 -33.75 18.24 17.58
N LYS A 17 -34.74 17.55 18.17
CA LYS A 17 -35.06 16.15 17.81
C LYS A 17 -35.52 16.01 16.35
N VAL A 18 -36.39 16.91 15.88
CA VAL A 18 -36.88 16.89 14.49
C VAL A 18 -35.72 17.13 13.51
N VAL A 19 -34.82 18.07 13.82
CA VAL A 19 -33.62 18.32 13.00
C VAL A 19 -32.71 17.09 12.97
N ILE A 20 -32.43 16.47 14.12
CA ILE A 20 -31.58 15.27 14.19
C ILE A 20 -32.19 14.12 13.38
N ILE A 21 -33.49 13.86 13.53
CA ILE A 21 -34.19 12.82 12.76
C ILE A 21 -34.13 13.14 11.27
N GLY A 22 -34.36 14.40 10.87
CA GLY A 22 -34.25 14.82 9.48
C GLY A 22 -32.86 14.57 8.89
N VAL A 23 -31.80 14.93 9.62
CA VAL A 23 -30.40 14.66 9.23
C VAL A 23 -30.13 13.16 9.12
N MET A 24 -30.58 12.35 10.09
CA MET A 24 -30.41 10.90 10.06
C MET A 24 -31.13 10.27 8.85
N VAL A 25 -32.35 10.70 8.53
CA VAL A 25 -33.08 10.22 7.35
C VAL A 25 -32.33 10.59 6.07
N ILE A 26 -31.85 11.84 5.95
CA ILE A 26 -31.07 12.27 4.79
C ILE A 26 -29.80 11.43 4.64
N LEU A 27 -29.02 11.24 5.72
CA LEU A 27 -27.81 10.42 5.69
C LEU A 27 -28.11 8.96 5.30
N LEU A 28 -29.16 8.36 5.87
CA LEU A 28 -29.57 6.99 5.55
C LEU A 28 -29.96 6.87 4.07
N THR A 29 -30.76 7.80 3.56
CA THR A 29 -31.17 7.81 2.16
C THR A 29 -29.98 7.99 1.22
N TRP A 30 -29.04 8.86 1.58
CA TRP A 30 -27.83 9.10 0.81
C TRP A 30 -26.91 7.88 0.79
N LEU A 31 -26.65 7.23 1.93
CA LEU A 31 -25.85 6.01 2.01
C LEU A 31 -26.51 4.86 1.23
N THR A 32 -27.82 4.72 1.33
CA THR A 32 -28.57 3.69 0.59
C THR A 32 -28.49 3.93 -0.91
N ALA A 33 -28.62 5.19 -1.35
CA ALA A 33 -28.47 5.56 -2.75
C ALA A 33 -27.04 5.35 -3.25
N ALA A 34 -26.03 5.74 -2.47
CA ALA A 34 -24.62 5.52 -2.78
C ALA A 34 -24.31 4.03 -2.97
N PHE A 35 -24.86 3.18 -2.11
CA PHE A 35 -24.74 1.73 -2.23
C PHE A 35 -25.46 1.19 -3.47
N ALA A 36 -26.71 1.60 -3.71
CA ALA A 36 -27.52 1.12 -4.83
C ALA A 36 -26.98 1.57 -6.21
N LEU A 37 -26.31 2.71 -6.26
CA LEU A 37 -25.68 3.27 -7.46
C LEU A 37 -24.19 2.87 -7.60
N ASP A 38 -23.71 1.96 -6.75
CA ASP A 38 -22.35 1.43 -6.78
C ASP A 38 -21.24 2.50 -6.60
N HIS A 39 -21.52 3.56 -5.83
CA HIS A 39 -20.54 4.58 -5.45
C HIS A 39 -19.61 4.08 -4.32
N ARG A 40 -18.80 3.06 -4.63
CA ARG A 40 -17.92 2.35 -3.68
C ARG A 40 -16.92 3.25 -2.95
N SER A 41 -16.46 4.32 -3.60
CA SER A 41 -15.50 5.28 -3.03
C SER A 41 -15.98 5.94 -1.73
N VAL A 42 -17.30 6.06 -1.54
CA VAL A 42 -17.92 6.57 -0.30
C VAL A 42 -17.63 5.68 0.91
N PHE A 43 -17.36 4.39 0.67
CA PHE A 43 -17.20 3.36 1.71
C PHE A 43 -15.74 2.97 1.95
N LEU A 44 -14.78 3.65 1.30
CA LEU A 44 -13.36 3.38 1.51
C LEU A 44 -12.91 3.92 2.88
N PRO A 45 -12.22 3.13 3.71
CA PRO A 45 -11.72 3.59 5.01
C PRO A 45 -10.50 4.53 4.88
N GLY A 46 -9.89 4.59 3.70
CA GLY A 46 -8.70 5.39 3.40
C GLY A 46 -8.31 5.29 1.93
N THR A 47 -7.08 5.68 1.62
CA THR A 47 -6.60 5.88 0.24
C THR A 47 -5.92 4.66 -0.36
N THR A 48 -5.97 4.62 -1.69
CA THR A 48 -5.07 3.88 -2.58
C THR A 48 -3.63 3.82 -2.06
N SER A 49 -2.92 2.69 -1.90
CA SER A 49 -1.45 2.75 -1.94
C SER A 49 -1.00 3.25 -3.31
N GLU A 50 0.11 4.02 -3.37
CA GLU A 50 0.53 4.68 -4.62
C GLU A 50 0.87 3.68 -5.72
N GLY A 51 1.33 2.48 -5.35
CA GLY A 51 1.63 1.41 -6.32
C GLY A 51 0.38 0.82 -6.96
N HIS A 52 -0.79 1.03 -6.35
CA HIS A 52 -2.07 0.50 -6.81
C HIS A 52 -3.09 1.59 -7.18
N VAL A 53 -2.71 2.87 -7.16
CA VAL A 53 -3.62 4.00 -7.44
C VAL A 53 -4.36 3.86 -8.77
N LEU A 54 -3.74 3.21 -9.77
CA LEU A 54 -4.35 2.95 -11.08
C LEU A 54 -5.58 2.01 -11.00
N PHE A 55 -5.72 1.23 -9.93
CA PHE A 55 -6.83 0.32 -9.70
C PHE A 55 -8.03 0.95 -8.98
N GLU A 56 -7.97 2.24 -8.58
CA GLU A 56 -9.10 2.90 -7.91
C GLU A 56 -10.37 2.96 -8.78
N VAL A 57 -10.20 2.88 -10.10
CA VAL A 57 -11.30 2.79 -11.08
C VAL A 57 -11.79 1.37 -11.33
N SER A 58 -11.11 0.36 -10.78
CA SER A 58 -11.40 -1.07 -10.97
C SER A 58 -11.34 -1.82 -9.64
N CYS A 59 -12.29 -1.54 -8.74
CA CYS A 59 -12.35 -2.19 -7.42
C CYS A 59 -12.41 -3.72 -7.51
N ASN A 60 -12.96 -4.26 -8.61
CA ASN A 60 -13.04 -5.70 -8.87
C ASN A 60 -11.67 -6.36 -9.13
N SER A 61 -10.62 -5.57 -9.37
CA SER A 61 -9.26 -6.09 -9.42
C SER A 61 -8.84 -6.72 -8.10
N CYS A 62 -9.38 -6.25 -6.97
CA CYS A 62 -9.06 -6.77 -5.64
C CYS A 62 -10.27 -7.39 -4.91
N HIS A 63 -11.47 -6.86 -5.13
CA HIS A 63 -12.67 -7.25 -4.38
C HIS A 63 -13.63 -8.12 -5.20
N GLU A 64 -14.22 -9.11 -4.54
CA GLU A 64 -15.33 -9.89 -5.09
C GLU A 64 -16.54 -9.80 -4.15
N GLY A 65 -17.37 -8.76 -4.35
CA GLY A 65 -18.50 -8.45 -3.48
C GLY A 65 -18.05 -8.20 -2.03
N PHE A 66 -18.66 -8.90 -1.08
CA PHE A 66 -18.33 -8.82 0.36
C PHE A 66 -17.31 -9.86 0.82
N LYS A 67 -16.66 -10.58 -0.10
CA LYS A 67 -15.62 -11.55 0.27
C LYS A 67 -14.36 -10.81 0.75
N PRO A 68 -13.61 -11.40 1.69
CA PRO A 68 -12.29 -10.87 2.05
C PRO A 68 -11.34 -10.97 0.87
N VAL A 69 -10.43 -10.01 0.76
CA VAL A 69 -9.30 -10.08 -0.18
C VAL A 69 -8.38 -11.21 0.26
N THR A 70 -8.00 -12.09 -0.67
CA THR A 70 -7.15 -13.26 -0.37
C THR A 70 -5.76 -13.08 -1.00
N ASN A 71 -4.79 -13.88 -0.56
CA ASN A 71 -3.47 -13.89 -1.21
C ASN A 71 -3.56 -14.26 -2.70
N GLU A 72 -4.49 -15.12 -3.08
CA GLU A 72 -4.70 -15.50 -4.48
C GLU A 72 -5.02 -14.28 -5.33
N THR A 73 -5.83 -13.35 -4.81
CA THR A 73 -6.11 -12.07 -5.46
C THR A 73 -4.83 -11.30 -5.81
N CYS A 74 -3.88 -11.22 -4.88
CA CYS A 74 -2.60 -10.54 -5.04
C CYS A 74 -1.67 -11.29 -6.00
N MET A 75 -1.62 -12.62 -5.88
CA MET A 75 -0.73 -13.48 -6.64
C MET A 75 -1.04 -13.51 -8.13
N ARG A 76 -2.29 -13.23 -8.54
CA ARG A 76 -2.63 -13.08 -9.98
C ARG A 76 -1.78 -12.06 -10.73
N CYS A 77 -1.20 -11.08 -10.02
CA CYS A 77 -0.27 -10.11 -10.59
C CYS A 77 1.16 -10.27 -10.06
N HIS A 78 1.34 -10.77 -8.83
CA HIS A 78 2.64 -10.80 -8.14
C HIS A 78 3.35 -12.16 -8.13
N GLU A 79 2.84 -13.16 -8.85
CA GLU A 79 3.40 -14.51 -8.82
C GLU A 79 4.87 -14.55 -9.24
N ALA A 80 5.23 -13.84 -10.30
CA ALA A 80 6.59 -13.82 -10.84
C ALA A 80 7.58 -13.20 -9.84
N GLU A 81 7.21 -12.09 -9.20
CA GLU A 81 8.02 -11.40 -8.19
C GLU A 81 8.23 -12.27 -6.95
N MET A 82 7.21 -13.04 -6.57
CA MET A 82 7.26 -13.87 -5.37
C MET A 82 8.01 -15.20 -5.56
N ALA A 83 8.31 -15.59 -6.81
CA ALA A 83 9.02 -16.84 -7.10
C ALA A 83 10.43 -16.91 -6.44
N ALA A 84 11.08 -15.75 -6.30
CA ALA A 84 12.41 -15.62 -5.69
C ALA A 84 12.38 -14.95 -4.30
N ASP A 85 11.21 -14.84 -3.68
CA ASP A 85 11.05 -14.13 -2.41
C ASP A 85 11.83 -14.81 -1.27
N ALA A 86 12.84 -14.10 -0.77
CA ALA A 86 13.67 -14.50 0.35
C ALA A 86 12.94 -14.41 1.72
N HIS A 87 11.79 -13.73 1.74
CA HIS A 87 10.78 -13.78 2.80
C HIS A 87 9.51 -14.53 2.37
N GLY A 88 9.66 -15.56 1.52
CA GLY A 88 8.53 -16.39 1.08
C GLY A 88 7.99 -17.36 2.15
N THR A 89 6.85 -17.96 1.83
CA THR A 89 6.08 -18.88 2.70
C THR A 89 6.91 -20.02 3.31
N LYS A 90 7.92 -20.53 2.59
CA LYS A 90 8.84 -21.57 3.08
C LYS A 90 9.56 -21.15 4.37
N LYS A 91 9.99 -19.89 4.49
CA LYS A 91 10.70 -19.37 5.65
C LYS A 91 9.76 -19.24 6.85
N PHE A 92 8.56 -18.73 6.61
CA PHE A 92 7.56 -18.53 7.67
C PHE A 92 6.93 -19.83 8.17
N ARG A 93 6.82 -20.86 7.32
CA ARG A 93 6.33 -22.17 7.74
C ARG A 93 7.39 -23.03 8.45
N ASP A 94 8.61 -22.52 8.65
CA ASP A 94 9.64 -23.22 9.40
C ASP A 94 9.23 -23.30 10.89
N PRO A 95 9.09 -24.52 11.46
CA PRO A 95 8.59 -24.70 12.82
C PRO A 95 9.48 -24.05 13.88
N ARG A 96 10.75 -23.76 13.58
CA ARG A 96 11.66 -23.05 14.50
C ARG A 96 11.18 -21.64 14.82
N TRP A 97 10.39 -21.03 13.93
CA TRP A 97 9.89 -19.67 14.07
C TRP A 97 8.40 -19.61 14.41
N ALA A 98 7.77 -20.75 14.73
CA ALA A 98 6.32 -20.84 14.96
C ALA A 98 5.82 -19.87 16.04
N GLU A 99 6.62 -19.60 17.08
CA GLU A 99 6.29 -18.63 18.13
C GLU A 99 6.17 -17.20 17.57
N LEU A 100 7.02 -16.80 16.62
CA LEU A 100 6.98 -15.47 16.02
C LEU A 100 5.71 -15.24 15.19
N LEU A 101 5.14 -16.30 14.61
CA LEU A 101 3.86 -16.23 13.87
C LEU A 101 2.67 -15.91 14.77
N THR A 102 2.79 -16.06 16.09
CA THR A 102 1.75 -15.65 17.03
C THR A 102 1.65 -14.13 17.16
N LYS A 103 2.71 -13.40 16.78
CA LYS A 103 2.75 -11.93 16.83
C LYS A 103 2.11 -11.29 15.60
N ILE A 104 2.22 -11.94 14.44
CA ILE A 104 1.73 -11.42 13.17
C ILE A 104 1.46 -12.56 12.18
N ASP A 105 0.34 -12.46 11.46
CA ASP A 105 -0.06 -13.41 10.41
C ASP A 105 0.68 -13.16 9.08
N VAL A 106 2.00 -13.34 9.09
CA VAL A 106 2.90 -13.12 7.93
C VAL A 106 2.61 -14.00 6.72
N LEU A 107 1.69 -14.97 6.84
CA LEU A 107 1.24 -15.78 5.71
C LEU A 107 0.18 -15.07 4.87
N THR A 108 -0.30 -13.91 5.29
CA THR A 108 -1.22 -13.08 4.50
C THR A 108 -0.51 -11.84 3.97
N CYS A 109 -0.74 -11.49 2.71
CA CYS A 109 -0.14 -10.29 2.11
C CYS A 109 -0.55 -9.03 2.89
N THR A 110 -1.80 -9.01 3.37
CA THR A 110 -2.40 -7.88 4.09
C THR A 110 -1.89 -7.69 5.52
N ALA A 111 -1.23 -8.68 6.12
CA ALA A 111 -0.56 -8.49 7.40
C ALA A 111 0.54 -7.41 7.32
N CYS A 112 1.18 -7.29 6.15
CA CYS A 112 2.25 -6.33 5.90
C CYS A 112 1.77 -5.19 4.99
N HIS A 113 1.14 -5.51 3.86
CA HIS A 113 0.71 -4.57 2.82
C HIS A 113 -0.77 -4.25 2.96
N ASN A 114 -1.08 -3.12 3.59
CA ASN A 114 -2.47 -2.73 3.81
C ASN A 114 -2.94 -1.75 2.74
N GLU A 115 -4.13 -1.99 2.21
CA GLU A 115 -4.80 -1.08 1.29
C GLU A 115 -5.79 -0.20 2.06
N HIS A 116 -6.12 0.98 1.52
CA HIS A 116 -7.07 1.92 2.13
C HIS A 116 -6.70 2.36 3.55
N VAL A 117 -5.40 2.52 3.82
CA VAL A 117 -4.91 3.07 5.08
C VAL A 117 -4.30 4.45 4.85
N HIS A 118 -4.55 5.38 5.76
CA HIS A 118 -3.96 6.70 5.67
C HIS A 118 -2.52 6.66 6.17
N MET A 119 -1.59 6.53 5.22
CA MET A 119 -0.16 6.37 5.51
C MET A 119 0.67 7.18 4.52
N PHE A 120 1.99 7.28 4.75
CA PHE A 120 2.89 8.04 3.89
C PHE A 120 2.82 7.55 2.43
N GLY A 121 2.71 8.48 1.47
CA GLY A 121 2.60 8.19 0.04
C GLY A 121 3.81 7.44 -0.50
N ARG A 122 3.69 6.11 -0.62
CA ARG A 122 4.68 5.20 -1.17
C ARG A 122 3.97 4.07 -1.92
N GLY A 123 4.75 3.29 -2.67
CA GLY A 123 4.25 2.17 -3.48
C GLY A 123 3.39 1.16 -2.72
N VAL A 124 3.60 0.99 -1.41
CA VAL A 124 2.80 0.14 -0.53
C VAL A 124 2.71 0.77 0.86
N HIS A 125 1.63 0.51 1.60
CA HIS A 125 1.53 0.92 3.00
C HIS A 125 1.95 -0.22 3.95
N LEU A 126 2.95 0.06 4.79
CA LEU A 126 3.49 -0.85 5.82
C LEU A 126 3.60 -0.10 7.13
N LYS A 127 3.24 -0.74 8.26
CA LYS A 127 3.45 -0.16 9.59
C LYS A 127 4.93 0.13 9.85
N PRO A 128 5.30 1.25 10.51
CA PRO A 128 6.70 1.66 10.56
C PRO A 128 7.60 0.72 11.36
N ASP A 129 7.06 0.06 12.37
CA ASP A 129 7.75 -0.83 13.29
C ASP A 129 7.52 -2.32 12.96
N LEU A 130 6.87 -2.63 11.83
CA LEU A 130 6.48 -3.99 11.43
C LEU A 130 7.63 -4.99 11.52
N CYS A 131 8.82 -4.59 11.07
CA CYS A 131 10.01 -5.44 11.07
C CYS A 131 10.39 -5.88 12.49
N MET A 132 10.19 -5.01 13.48
CA MET A 132 10.59 -5.26 14.87
C MET A 132 9.72 -6.28 15.59
N ALA A 133 8.53 -6.62 15.05
CA ALA A 133 7.73 -7.73 15.57
C ALA A 133 8.56 -9.03 15.66
N CYS A 134 9.49 -9.23 14.71
CA CYS A 134 10.41 -10.37 14.67
C CYS A 134 11.88 -9.99 14.88
N HIS A 135 12.28 -8.77 14.50
CA HIS A 135 13.70 -8.34 14.46
C HIS A 135 14.09 -7.35 15.56
N GLU A 136 13.34 -7.29 16.66
CA GLU A 136 13.58 -6.37 17.77
C GLU A 136 15.05 -6.38 18.27
N GLY A 137 15.64 -7.57 18.35
CA GLY A 137 17.02 -7.77 18.78
C GLY A 137 18.06 -6.98 17.98
N ILE A 138 17.80 -6.71 16.69
CA ILE A 138 18.72 -5.99 15.80
C ILE A 138 19.03 -4.59 16.32
N ILE A 139 18.01 -3.86 16.79
CA ILE A 139 18.16 -2.50 17.31
C ILE A 139 18.43 -2.49 18.83
N ASN A 140 18.08 -3.57 19.53
CA ASN A 140 18.30 -3.73 20.96
C ASN A 140 19.72 -4.19 21.32
N GLY A 141 20.59 -4.41 20.33
CA GLY A 141 22.03 -4.61 20.54
C GLY A 141 22.57 -5.98 20.14
N ASP A 142 21.76 -6.87 19.54
CA ASP A 142 22.24 -8.16 19.04
C ASP A 142 23.24 -7.98 17.87
N LEU A 143 23.21 -6.82 17.21
CA LEU A 143 24.09 -6.48 16.10
C LEU A 143 24.72 -5.10 16.31
N ALA A 144 26.03 -5.09 16.60
CA ALA A 144 26.79 -3.84 16.79
C ALA A 144 26.69 -2.88 15.58
N SER A 145 26.59 -3.42 14.37
CA SER A 145 26.44 -2.64 13.13
C SER A 145 25.13 -1.87 13.03
N HIS A 146 24.14 -2.19 13.87
CA HIS A 146 22.83 -1.55 13.89
C HIS A 146 22.61 -0.65 15.11
N THR A 147 23.67 -0.41 15.90
CA THR A 147 23.62 0.46 17.08
C THR A 147 23.21 1.88 16.70
N GLY A 148 22.16 2.39 17.34
CA GLY A 148 21.68 3.76 17.13
C GLY A 148 20.68 3.93 15.99
N PHE A 149 20.30 2.85 15.29
CA PHE A 149 19.16 2.91 14.37
C PHE A 149 17.82 2.85 15.10
N THR A 150 16.80 3.44 14.48
CA THR A 150 15.43 3.44 14.97
C THR A 150 14.63 2.26 14.38
N PRO A 151 13.56 1.81 15.06
CA PRO A 151 12.66 0.76 14.57
C PRO A 151 12.13 0.97 13.14
N ASP A 152 11.89 2.22 12.76
CA ASP A 152 11.37 2.63 11.45
C ASP A 152 12.47 2.86 10.39
N GLY A 153 13.74 2.75 10.79
CA GLY A 153 14.89 2.90 9.89
C GLY A 153 14.97 1.81 8.83
N CYS A 154 14.54 0.58 9.14
CA CYS A 154 14.70 -0.57 8.24
C CYS A 154 13.97 -0.39 6.91
N TRP A 155 12.77 0.20 6.93
CA TRP A 155 11.96 0.43 5.73
C TRP A 155 12.15 1.84 5.15
N THR A 156 12.60 2.82 5.94
CA THR A 156 12.83 4.20 5.45
C THR A 156 14.21 4.42 4.86
N ALA A 157 15.25 3.77 5.40
CA ALA A 157 16.62 4.00 4.99
C ALA A 157 17.00 3.29 3.68
N GLY A 158 16.21 2.31 3.24
CA GLY A 158 16.43 1.60 1.97
C GLY A 158 17.75 0.81 1.92
N CYS A 159 18.35 0.50 3.08
CA CYS A 159 19.63 -0.21 3.11
C CYS A 159 19.50 -1.67 2.68
N HIS A 160 18.35 -2.30 2.94
CA HIS A 160 18.04 -3.68 2.56
C HIS A 160 16.63 -3.79 1.99
N ASN A 161 16.48 -4.50 0.88
CA ASN A 161 15.19 -4.84 0.30
C ASN A 161 14.66 -6.13 0.93
N PHE A 162 13.37 -6.14 1.28
CA PHE A 162 12.75 -7.24 2.00
C PHE A 162 12.68 -8.53 1.17
N HIS A 163 12.14 -8.46 -0.06
CA HIS A 163 11.84 -9.64 -0.84
C HIS A 163 13.06 -10.32 -1.47
N ASP A 164 14.14 -9.59 -1.78
CA ASP A 164 15.31 -10.18 -2.46
C ASP A 164 16.60 -10.11 -1.64
N HIS A 165 16.54 -9.59 -0.41
CA HIS A 165 17.68 -9.30 0.47
C HIS A 165 18.80 -8.45 -0.16
N ARG A 166 18.57 -7.85 -1.34
CA ARG A 166 19.59 -7.01 -1.96
C ARG A 166 19.75 -5.78 -1.09
N SER A 167 20.98 -5.49 -0.71
CA SER A 167 21.28 -4.25 -0.02
C SER A 167 21.54 -3.14 -1.02
N ILE A 168 21.41 -1.90 -0.56
CA ILE A 168 22.02 -0.78 -1.24
C ILE A 168 23.52 -1.09 -1.46
N SER A 169 24.04 -0.73 -2.62
CA SER A 169 25.45 -0.95 -2.93
C SER A 169 26.30 -0.08 -2.01
N THR A 170 26.87 -0.70 -0.97
CA THR A 170 27.77 0.00 -0.03
C THR A 170 29.02 0.51 -0.74
N GLY A 171 29.45 -0.16 -1.81
CA GLY A 171 30.51 0.31 -2.71
C GLY A 171 30.11 1.60 -3.42
N PHE A 172 28.90 1.65 -3.98
CA PHE A 172 28.36 2.87 -4.59
C PHE A 172 28.24 3.99 -3.55
N LEU A 173 27.65 3.73 -2.38
CA LEU A 173 27.53 4.74 -1.33
C LEU A 173 28.89 5.29 -0.91
N ARG A 174 29.90 4.44 -0.65
CA ARG A 174 31.25 4.90 -0.31
C ARG A 174 31.88 5.80 -1.38
N GLN A 175 31.62 5.52 -2.66
CA GLN A 175 32.15 6.33 -3.76
C GLN A 175 31.40 7.65 -3.94
N ASN A 176 30.15 7.74 -3.46
CA ASN A 176 29.26 8.86 -3.74
C ASN A 176 28.77 9.60 -2.47
N ILE A 177 29.23 9.24 -1.27
CA ILE A 177 28.72 9.79 0.01
C ILE A 177 28.94 11.30 0.16
N ASP A 178 30.00 11.81 -0.45
CA ASP A 178 30.36 13.24 -0.42
C ASP A 178 29.79 14.02 -1.62
N GLN A 179 29.01 13.36 -2.49
CA GLN A 179 28.38 14.03 -3.62
C GLN A 179 27.15 14.83 -3.20
N LEU A 180 26.84 15.85 -3.99
CA LEU A 180 25.61 16.62 -3.81
C LEU A 180 24.38 15.68 -3.97
N PRO A 181 23.34 15.84 -3.14
CA PRO A 181 22.12 15.01 -3.20
C PRO A 181 21.44 15.01 -4.57
N MET A 182 21.61 16.08 -5.33
CA MET A 182 21.37 16.11 -6.76
C MET A 182 22.55 16.78 -7.45
N LEU A 183 23.01 16.18 -8.56
CA LEU A 183 23.98 16.82 -9.42
C LEU A 183 23.37 18.10 -10.01
N PRO A 184 24.13 19.20 -10.09
CA PRO A 184 23.63 20.48 -10.62
C PRO A 184 23.24 20.42 -12.10
N GLU A 185 23.73 19.41 -12.83
CA GLU A 185 23.42 19.18 -14.23
C GLU A 185 23.00 17.70 -14.42
N PRO A 186 21.82 17.43 -15.01
CA PRO A 186 21.37 16.08 -15.27
C PRO A 186 22.24 15.44 -16.35
N VAL A 187 23.07 14.47 -15.97
CA VAL A 187 23.88 13.69 -16.90
C VAL A 187 23.09 12.44 -17.30
N LEU A 188 22.62 12.40 -18.54
CA LEU A 188 22.19 11.13 -19.14
C LEU A 188 23.45 10.36 -19.53
N LEU A 189 23.65 9.18 -18.94
CA LEU A 189 24.65 8.25 -19.47
C LEU A 189 24.28 7.96 -20.93
N GLU A 190 25.21 8.20 -21.86
CA GLU A 190 25.06 7.76 -23.24
C GLU A 190 24.93 6.23 -23.23
N ARG A 191 23.68 5.75 -23.28
CA ARG A 191 23.37 4.35 -23.50
C ARG A 191 23.21 4.16 -24.99
N THR A 192 24.17 3.51 -25.63
CA THR A 192 23.97 2.99 -26.98
C THR A 192 22.97 1.84 -26.89
N VAL A 193 21.70 2.14 -27.19
CA VAL A 193 20.71 1.09 -27.45
C VAL A 193 21.01 0.58 -28.86
N THR A 194 21.76 -0.51 -28.97
CA THR A 194 21.88 -1.23 -30.23
C THR A 194 20.53 -1.87 -30.50
N ALA A 195 19.76 -1.31 -31.43
CA ALA A 195 18.56 -1.97 -31.90
C ALA A 195 18.99 -3.27 -32.59
N GLU A 196 18.65 -4.41 -31.98
CA GLU A 196 18.98 -5.72 -32.55
C GLU A 196 18.10 -6.06 -33.78
N LEU A 197 17.03 -5.28 -33.99
CA LEU A 197 16.09 -5.47 -35.08
C LEU A 197 15.98 -4.17 -35.88
N GLU A 198 16.28 -4.24 -37.19
CA GLU A 198 16.08 -3.14 -38.14
C GLU A 198 14.59 -2.86 -38.39
N GLU A 199 13.74 -3.86 -38.20
CA GLU A 199 12.29 -3.75 -38.30
C GLU A 199 11.63 -4.23 -37.00
N PRO A 200 10.59 -3.53 -36.50
CA PRO A 200 9.82 -4.03 -35.38
C PRO A 200 9.23 -5.41 -35.73
N PRO A 201 9.24 -6.39 -34.81
CA PRO A 201 8.66 -7.69 -35.09
C PRO A 201 7.18 -7.52 -35.42
N THR A 202 6.70 -8.23 -36.43
CA THR A 202 5.26 -8.30 -36.74
C THR A 202 4.54 -8.79 -35.48
N PRO A 203 3.55 -8.05 -34.96
CA PRO A 203 2.77 -8.49 -33.80
C PRO A 203 2.15 -9.86 -34.08
N ASP A 204 2.47 -10.85 -33.26
CA ASP A 204 1.80 -12.16 -33.29
C ASP A 204 0.52 -12.06 -32.45
N LEU A 205 -0.54 -11.56 -33.09
CA LEU A 205 -1.86 -11.44 -32.49
C LEU A 205 -2.66 -12.76 -32.58
N GLY A 206 -2.03 -13.88 -32.95
CA GLY A 206 -2.70 -15.16 -33.14
C GLY A 206 -3.40 -15.65 -31.88
N GLU A 207 -2.75 -15.50 -30.71
CA GLU A 207 -3.29 -15.92 -29.41
C GLU A 207 -4.27 -14.90 -28.82
N GLU A 208 -4.20 -13.63 -29.23
CA GLU A 208 -4.98 -12.53 -28.65
C GLU A 208 -6.43 -12.49 -29.17
N PHE A 209 -6.69 -13.17 -30.29
CA PHE A 209 -8.03 -13.36 -30.88
C PHE A 209 -8.61 -14.77 -30.70
N LEU A 210 -7.88 -15.70 -30.08
CA LEU A 210 -8.43 -16.98 -29.66
C LEU A 210 -9.21 -16.77 -28.36
N GLY A 211 -10.39 -16.18 -28.52
CA GLY A 211 -11.37 -16.04 -27.46
C GLY A 211 -11.57 -17.36 -26.73
N SER A 212 -11.58 -17.26 -25.41
CA SER A 212 -12.04 -18.26 -24.46
C SER A 212 -13.31 -18.97 -24.93
N GLU A 213 -13.16 -20.15 -25.52
CA GLU A 213 -14.19 -21.19 -25.48
C GLU A 213 -13.95 -22.04 -24.23
N SER A 214 -14.50 -21.59 -23.10
CA SER A 214 -14.82 -22.45 -21.94
C SER A 214 -15.92 -21.83 -21.10
#